data_AF-A0A920LU51-F1
#
_entry.id   AF-A0A920LU51-F1
#
_cell.length_a   1.000
_cell.length_b   1.000
_cell.length_c   1.000
_cell.angle_alpha   90.00
_cell.angle_beta   90.00
_cell.angle_gamma   90.00
#
_symmetry.space_group_name_H-M   'P 1'
#
loop_
_entity.id
_entity.type
_entity.pdbx_description
1 polymer ?
#
loop_
_entity_poly.entity_id
_entity_poly.type
_entity_poly.pdbx_seq_one_letter_code
_entity_poly.pdbx_strand_id
1 'polypeptide(L)'
;MDEQTSRAADKKDSELAAALIYARKKSVGPYSRAELHPEDSQRHLARLARNGFAFDVAKQVMALSSADAADELLDKIYPHQLG
;
A
#
# COMPACT_ATOMS: atom_id res chain seq x y z
N MET A 1 12.00 17.78 -23.03
CA MET A 1 10.53 17.73 -22.86
C MET A 1 10.28 16.61 -21.86
N ASP A 2 10.56 16.82 -20.56
CA ASP A 2 10.68 15.70 -19.62
C ASP A 2 10.19 16.07 -18.20
N GLU A 3 9.27 17.04 -18.09
CA GLU A 3 8.76 17.54 -16.80
C GLU A 3 7.47 16.81 -16.34
N GLN A 4 6.78 16.08 -17.23
CA GLN A 4 5.49 15.47 -16.89
C GLN A 4 5.61 14.09 -16.21
N THR A 5 6.74 13.39 -16.39
CA THR A 5 6.92 12.02 -15.86
C THR A 5 7.21 12.02 -14.35
N SER A 6 7.90 13.03 -13.84
CA SER A 6 8.33 13.12 -12.44
C SER A 6 7.15 13.27 -11.46
N ARG A 7 6.12 14.04 -11.83
CA ARG A 7 4.94 14.29 -10.98
C ARG A 7 4.00 13.09 -10.85
N ALA A 8 4.00 12.20 -11.84
CA ALA A 8 3.12 11.03 -11.87
C ALA A 8 3.70 9.88 -11.03
N ALA A 9 5.03 9.74 -11.00
CA ALA A 9 5.72 8.78 -10.14
C ALA A 9 5.51 9.14 -8.65
N ASP A 10 5.77 10.41 -8.31
CA ASP A 10 5.64 10.92 -6.94
C ASP A 10 4.23 10.76 -6.35
N LYS A 11 3.19 10.96 -7.19
CA LYS A 11 1.79 10.71 -6.81
C LYS A 11 1.50 9.24 -6.53
N LYS A 12 2.03 8.32 -7.34
CA LYS A 12 1.83 6.88 -7.14
C LYS A 12 2.54 6.41 -5.88
N ASP A 13 3.75 6.89 -5.62
CA ASP A 13 4.51 6.56 -4.42
C ASP A 13 3.81 7.10 -3.16
N SER A 14 3.29 8.33 -3.23
CA SER A 14 2.47 8.92 -2.16
C SER A 14 1.17 8.13 -1.91
N GLU A 15 0.49 7.69 -2.98
CA GLU A 15 -0.72 6.88 -2.88
C GLU A 15 -0.43 5.49 -2.28
N LEU A 16 0.67 4.86 -2.70
CA LEU A 16 1.13 3.59 -2.17
C LEU A 16 1.51 3.70 -0.69
N ALA A 17 2.21 4.76 -0.31
CA ALA A 17 2.53 5.05 1.09
C ALA A 17 1.25 5.18 1.94
N ALA A 18 0.26 5.95 1.46
CA ALA A 18 -1.02 6.09 2.13
C ALA A 18 -1.78 4.77 2.24
N ALA A 19 -1.72 3.91 1.22
CA ALA A 19 -2.33 2.58 1.23
C ALA A 19 -1.66 1.64 2.24
N LEU A 20 -0.33 1.65 2.34
CA LEU A 20 0.45 0.89 3.31
C LEU A 20 0.12 1.33 4.75
N ILE A 21 0.08 2.64 5.00
CA ILE A 21 -0.31 3.21 6.30
C ILE A 21 -1.74 2.80 6.67
N TYR A 22 -2.66 2.87 5.71
CA TYR A 22 -4.05 2.43 5.91
C TYR A 22 -4.11 0.94 6.23
N ALA A 23 -3.39 0.11 5.48
CA ALA A 23 -3.34 -1.34 5.65
C ALA A 23 -2.80 -1.71 7.03
N ARG A 24 -1.75 -1.03 7.50
CA ARG A 24 -1.20 -1.15 8.85
C ARG A 24 -2.23 -0.79 9.92
N LYS A 25 -2.93 0.35 9.76
CA LYS A 25 -3.94 0.84 10.71
C LYS A 25 -5.19 -0.05 10.78
N LYS A 26 -5.55 -0.74 9.69
CA LYS A 26 -6.74 -1.59 9.61
C LYS A 26 -6.44 -3.09 9.63
N SER A 27 -5.17 -3.48 9.81
CA SER A 27 -4.70 -4.87 9.79
C SER A 27 -5.17 -5.64 8.55
N VAL A 28 -5.02 -4.98 7.40
CA VAL A 28 -5.40 -5.45 6.06
C VAL A 28 -4.15 -5.93 5.34
N GLY A 29 -4.28 -7.02 4.57
CA GLY A 29 -3.16 -7.59 3.81
C GLY A 29 -1.98 -8.00 4.71
N PRO A 30 -0.73 -7.60 4.41
CA PRO A 30 0.48 -8.09 5.09
C PRO A 30 0.52 -7.85 6.60
N TYR A 31 -0.28 -6.89 7.10
CA TYR A 31 -0.40 -6.56 8.52
C TYR A 31 -1.50 -7.35 9.25
N SER A 32 -2.23 -8.22 8.53
CA SER A 32 -3.24 -9.08 9.13
C SER A 32 -2.55 -10.21 9.89
N ARG A 33 -2.87 -10.33 11.19
CA ARG A 33 -2.34 -11.40 12.06
C ARG A 33 -2.98 -12.76 11.83
N ALA A 34 -4.11 -12.81 11.12
CA ALA A 34 -4.79 -14.04 10.77
C ALA A 34 -4.24 -14.59 9.45
N GLU A 35 -4.17 -15.92 9.30
CA GLU A 35 -3.89 -16.54 8.00
C GLU A 35 -4.87 -15.98 6.97
N LEU A 36 -4.33 -15.21 6.01
CA LEU A 36 -5.11 -14.60 4.95
C LEU A 36 -5.65 -15.71 4.06
N HIS A 37 -6.89 -16.12 4.32
CA HIS A 37 -7.60 -16.96 3.37
C HIS A 37 -7.79 -16.20 2.04
N PRO A 38 -7.86 -16.91 0.91
CA PRO A 38 -8.13 -16.30 -0.40
C PRO A 38 -9.41 -15.43 -0.40
N GLU A 39 -10.40 -15.82 0.39
CA GLU A 39 -11.67 -15.10 0.56
C GLU A 39 -11.50 -13.75 1.29
N ASP A 40 -10.63 -13.70 2.30
CA ASP A 40 -10.28 -12.45 3.00
C ASP A 40 -9.44 -11.51 2.14
N SER A 41 -8.67 -12.07 1.20
CA SER A 41 -7.86 -11.27 0.27
C SER A 41 -8.72 -10.39 -0.63
N GLN A 42 -9.84 -10.91 -1.14
CA GLN A 42 -10.79 -10.13 -1.94
C GLN A 42 -11.48 -9.04 -1.10
N ARG A 43 -11.84 -9.37 0.15
CA ARG A 43 -12.43 -8.40 1.10
C ARG A 43 -11.45 -7.27 1.44
N HIS A 44 -10.18 -7.60 1.57
CA HIS A 44 -9.10 -6.64 1.81
C HIS A 44 -8.86 -5.71 0.60
N LEU A 45 -8.86 -6.26 -0.61
CA LEU A 45 -8.84 -5.46 -1.85
C LEU A 45 -10.05 -4.52 -1.94
N ALA A 46 -11.26 -5.02 -1.65
CA ALA A 46 -12.47 -4.21 -1.67
C ALA A 46 -12.43 -3.08 -0.64
N ARG A 47 -11.82 -3.31 0.53
CA ARG A 47 -11.60 -2.25 1.54
C ARG A 47 -10.67 -1.17 1.00
N LEU A 48 -9.54 -1.52 0.41
CA LEU A 48 -8.61 -0.55 -0.16
C LEU A 48 -9.27 0.27 -1.28
N ALA A 49 -9.95 -0.40 -2.23
CA ALA A 49 -10.66 0.28 -3.31
C ALA A 49 -11.75 1.25 -2.79
N ARG A 50 -12.49 0.87 -1.74
CA ARG A 50 -13.50 1.75 -1.12
C ARG A 50 -12.93 2.98 -0.42
N ASN A 51 -11.64 2.96 -0.04
CA ASN A 51 -10.97 4.14 0.52
C ASN A 51 -10.37 5.05 -0.56
N GLY A 52 -10.58 4.73 -1.83
CA GLY A 52 -10.14 5.54 -2.96
C GLY A 52 -8.76 5.20 -3.49
N PHE A 53 -8.15 4.08 -3.05
CA PHE A 53 -6.88 3.61 -3.59
C PHE A 53 -7.08 2.91 -4.94
N ALA A 54 -6.17 3.16 -5.88
CA ALA A 54 -6.12 2.47 -7.16
C ALA A 54 -5.96 0.96 -6.97
N PHE A 55 -6.55 0.19 -7.89
CA PHE A 55 -6.51 -1.27 -7.85
C PHE A 55 -5.07 -1.82 -7.89
N ASP A 56 -4.20 -1.24 -8.72
CA ASP A 56 -2.79 -1.62 -8.79
C ASP A 56 -2.05 -1.40 -7.47
N VAL A 57 -2.32 -0.28 -6.78
CA VAL A 57 -1.75 0.03 -5.46
C VAL A 57 -2.25 -0.99 -4.44
N ALA A 58 -3.55 -1.25 -4.40
CA ALA A 58 -4.13 -2.23 -3.50
C ALA A 58 -3.54 -3.64 -3.73
N LYS A 59 -3.35 -4.03 -5.00
CA LYS A 59 -2.74 -5.30 -5.37
C LYS A 59 -1.26 -5.37 -4.96
N GLN A 60 -0.50 -4.29 -5.11
CA GLN A 60 0.89 -4.22 -4.61
C GLN A 60 0.96 -4.45 -3.12
N VAL A 61 0.13 -3.74 -2.34
CA VAL A 61 0.09 -3.92 -0.88
C VAL A 61 -0.25 -5.36 -0.51
N MET A 62 -1.22 -5.96 -1.20
CA MET A 62 -1.65 -7.35 -0.97
C MET A 62 -0.64 -8.41 -1.46
N ALA A 63 0.30 -8.04 -2.35
CA ALA A 63 1.35 -8.94 -2.83
C ALA A 63 2.52 -9.07 -1.84
N LEU A 64 2.59 -8.19 -0.84
CA LEU A 64 3.61 -8.23 0.19
C LEU A 64 3.35 -9.40 1.15
N SER A 65 4.39 -10.18 1.41
CA SER A 65 4.28 -11.43 2.16
C SER A 65 4.21 -11.23 3.67
N SER A 66 4.60 -10.05 4.19
CA SER A 66 4.69 -9.79 5.64
C SER A 66 4.66 -8.30 5.94
N ALA A 67 4.31 -7.96 7.19
CA ALA A 67 4.33 -6.59 7.69
C ALA A 67 5.70 -5.92 7.55
N ASP A 68 6.79 -6.63 7.85
CA ASP A 68 8.16 -6.13 7.67
C ASP A 68 8.46 -5.71 6.23
N ALA A 69 8.11 -6.54 5.23
CA ALA A 69 8.31 -6.21 3.83
C ALA A 69 7.51 -4.96 3.41
N ALA A 70 6.34 -4.76 4.03
CA ALA A 70 5.51 -3.60 3.80
C ALA A 70 6.04 -2.33 4.47
N ASP A 71 6.56 -2.42 5.69
CA ASP A 71 7.25 -1.31 6.35
C ASP A 71 8.56 -0.96 5.64
N GLU A 72 9.34 -1.94 5.16
CA GLU A 72 10.57 -1.69 4.37
C GLU A 72 10.25 -1.00 3.04
N LEU A 73 9.18 -1.40 2.36
CA LEU A 73 8.72 -0.72 1.15
C LEU A 73 8.27 0.71 1.47
N LEU A 74 7.50 0.89 2.55
CA LEU A 74 7.04 2.20 3.01
C LEU A 74 8.22 3.15 3.28
N ASP A 75 9.26 2.67 3.97
CA ASP A 75 10.45 3.46 4.27
C ASP A 75 11.23 3.85 3.00
N LYS A 76 11.28 2.97 2.00
CA LYS A 76 11.92 3.26 0.70
C LYS A 76 11.18 4.32 -0.11
N ILE A 77 9.85 4.27 -0.16
CA ILE A 77 9.03 5.18 -1.00
C ILE A 77 8.64 6.46 -0.27
N TYR A 78 8.61 6.42 1.05
CA TYR A 78 8.27 7.54 1.92
C TYR A 78 9.32 7.63 3.04
N PRO A 79 10.59 7.88 2.68
CA PRO A 79 11.66 8.02 3.67
C PRO A 79 11.25 9.15 4.59
N HIS A 80 11.11 8.82 5.88
CA HIS A 80 10.57 9.71 6.89
C HIS A 80 11.04 11.15 6.69
N GLN A 81 10.15 12.01 6.20
CA GLN A 81 10.21 13.46 6.44
C GLN A 81 9.89 13.66 7.93
N LEU A 82 10.77 13.15 8.80
CA LEU A 82 10.82 13.46 10.22
C LEU A 82 11.44 14.87 10.30
N GLY A 83 10.61 15.86 9.99
CA GLY A 83 10.83 17.27 10.28
C GLY A 83 10.11 17.66 11.56
#